data_AF-A0A962NI70-F1
#
_entry.id   AF-A0A962NI70-F1
#
_cell.length_a   1.000
_cell.length_b   1.000
_cell.length_c   1.000
_cell.angle_alpha   90.00
_cell.angle_beta   90.00
_cell.angle_gamma   90.00
#
_symmetry.space_group_name_H-M   'P 1'
#
loop_
_entity.id
_entity.type
_entity.pdbx_description
1 polymer ?
#
loop_
_entity_poly.entity_id
_entity_poly.type
_entity_poly.pdbx_seq_one_letter_code
_entity_poly.pdbx_strand_id
1 'polypeptide(L)'
;YSPRRVSMDNSPLVENSGLKFPHTKHLVADGLNTPDGRRVLECDSCHVPDAGGAIMKPVDFETMCQDCHRLDFDRQFPDRQVPHGRVPEVLYMLDEFYSKRALEGGYDDVTAPVTVRTRRRPGQALSRQEQDEALAWSRQKARQVTESMFLGRACTVCHTVTVDAEAENGPWLIAPVRVAGVWFEKASFTHAKHVTMECADCHAAGPTPQNPTGGSTSSADVLIPDISNCRSCHAGEHPQGNFLSSTCIACHGFHQFDQPLRKVSHHESAAPDREDREPAATGQGD
;
A
#
# COMPACT_ATOMS: atom_id res chain seq x y z
N TYR A 1 2.39 -7.43 13.14
CA TYR A 1 1.41 -6.33 13.08
C TYR A 1 0.06 -6.95 12.79
N SER A 2 -0.96 -6.65 13.59
CA SER A 2 -2.31 -7.18 13.40
C SER A 2 -3.22 -6.04 12.97
N PRO A 3 -4.07 -6.21 11.94
CA PRO A 3 -5.00 -5.16 11.53
C PRO A 3 -5.91 -4.79 12.69
N ARG A 4 -6.11 -3.49 12.89
CA ARG A 4 -7.02 -2.96 13.90
C ARG A 4 -8.36 -2.68 13.24
N ARG A 5 -9.42 -3.36 13.70
CA ARG A 5 -10.79 -3.00 13.32
C ARG A 5 -11.17 -1.68 13.97
N VAL A 6 -11.73 -0.79 13.18
CA VAL A 6 -12.25 0.51 13.61
C VAL A 6 -13.68 0.67 13.08
N SER A 7 -14.54 1.41 13.78
CA SER A 7 -15.85 1.77 13.24
C SER A 7 -15.65 2.75 12.09
N MET A 8 -16.46 2.63 11.03
CA MET A 8 -16.49 3.61 9.94
C MET A 8 -17.00 4.97 10.40
N ASP A 9 -17.76 5.02 11.50
CA ASP A 9 -18.26 6.27 12.09
C ASP A 9 -17.13 7.10 12.73
N ASN A 10 -15.97 6.50 12.96
CA ASN A 10 -14.81 7.18 13.53
C ASN A 10 -14.02 7.88 12.41
N SER A 11 -14.48 9.07 12.04
CA SER A 11 -13.82 9.93 11.05
C SER A 11 -12.76 10.85 11.69
N PRO A 12 -11.60 11.06 11.05
CA PRO A 12 -11.17 10.44 9.79
C PRO A 12 -10.63 9.02 9.98
N LEU A 13 -10.94 8.13 9.04
CA LEU A 13 -10.29 6.83 8.91
C LEU A 13 -8.88 7.02 8.32
N VAL A 14 -7.89 6.36 8.92
CA VAL A 14 -6.47 6.53 8.54
C VAL A 14 -5.83 5.18 8.27
N GLU A 15 -5.27 5.02 7.08
CA GLU A 15 -4.42 3.89 6.71
C GLU A 15 -2.96 4.15 7.13
N ASN A 16 -2.33 3.14 7.72
CA ASN A 16 -0.90 3.17 8.07
C ASN A 16 -0.13 2.17 7.22
N SER A 17 -0.19 2.34 5.90
CA SER A 17 0.42 1.42 4.94
C SER A 17 1.95 1.49 4.92
N GLY A 18 2.56 2.57 5.43
CA GLY A 18 4.01 2.80 5.34
C GLY A 18 4.47 3.33 3.97
N LEU A 19 3.54 3.50 3.02
CA LEU A 19 3.79 4.06 1.69
C LEU A 19 3.48 5.56 1.67
N LYS A 20 4.30 6.34 0.98
CA LYS A 20 4.07 7.74 0.62
C LYS A 20 3.65 7.80 -0.84
N PHE A 21 2.35 7.85 -1.10
CA PHE A 21 1.80 7.81 -2.46
C PHE A 21 0.43 8.49 -2.52
N PRO A 22 0.37 9.83 -2.51
CA PRO A 22 -0.90 10.55 -2.60
C PRO A 22 -1.44 10.57 -4.05
N HIS A 23 -2.75 10.37 -4.22
CA HIS A 23 -3.39 10.40 -5.53
C HIS A 23 -3.29 11.77 -6.22
N THR A 24 -3.37 12.88 -5.47
CA THR A 24 -3.24 14.23 -6.05
C THR A 24 -1.91 14.52 -6.75
N LYS A 25 -0.88 13.69 -6.53
CA LYS A 25 0.40 13.80 -7.25
C LYS A 25 0.44 12.97 -8.53
N HIS A 26 -0.51 12.06 -8.73
CA HIS A 26 -0.49 11.08 -9.81
C HIS A 26 -1.72 11.18 -10.74
N LEU A 27 -2.91 11.42 -10.18
CA LEU A 27 -4.15 11.61 -10.94
C LEU A 27 -4.31 13.10 -11.31
N VAL A 28 -3.46 13.56 -12.23
CA VAL A 28 -3.44 14.95 -12.71
C VAL A 28 -3.98 15.00 -14.14
N ALA A 29 -5.02 15.80 -14.37
CA ALA A 29 -5.72 15.88 -15.66
C ALA A 29 -4.81 16.31 -16.83
N ASP A 30 -3.85 17.21 -16.58
CA ASP A 30 -2.89 17.67 -17.60
C ASP A 30 -1.75 16.68 -17.86
N GLY A 31 -1.73 15.57 -17.13
CA GLY A 31 -0.70 14.54 -17.19
C GLY A 31 0.58 14.86 -16.41
N LEU A 32 1.39 13.82 -16.23
CA LEU A 32 2.68 13.83 -15.56
C LEU A 32 3.81 13.82 -16.58
N ASN A 33 4.95 14.39 -16.21
CA ASN A 33 6.18 14.20 -16.98
C ASN A 33 6.83 12.89 -16.55
N THR A 34 7.02 11.97 -17.48
CA THR A 34 7.72 10.70 -17.31
C THR A 34 8.99 10.69 -18.17
N PRO A 35 9.90 9.73 -17.97
CA PRO A 35 11.09 9.60 -18.81
C PRO A 35 10.79 9.50 -20.31
N ASP A 36 9.66 8.89 -20.68
CA ASP A 36 9.25 8.63 -22.06
C ASP A 36 8.26 9.67 -22.63
N GLY A 37 7.98 10.73 -21.87
CA GLY A 37 7.11 11.83 -22.31
C GLY A 37 6.01 12.16 -21.32
N ARG A 38 4.96 12.82 -21.80
CA ARG A 38 3.81 13.17 -20.95
C ARG A 38 2.82 12.00 -20.90
N ARG A 39 2.36 11.63 -19.71
CA ARG A 39 1.41 10.52 -19.49
C ARG A 39 0.28 10.96 -18.55
N VAL A 40 -0.96 10.69 -18.94
CA VAL A 40 -2.12 10.79 -18.04
C VAL A 40 -2.31 9.41 -17.39
N LEU A 41 -2.53 9.39 -16.08
CA LEU A 41 -2.79 8.17 -15.33
C LEU A 41 -4.25 8.12 -14.92
N GLU A 42 -4.83 6.93 -15.01
CA GLU A 42 -6.20 6.61 -14.60
C GLU A 42 -6.16 5.60 -13.44
N CYS A 43 -7.32 5.31 -12.84
CA CYS A 43 -7.40 4.39 -11.70
C CYS A 43 -6.79 3.00 -12.00
N ASP A 44 -7.01 2.49 -13.21
CA ASP A 44 -6.53 1.18 -13.67
C ASP A 44 -5.03 1.13 -13.96
N SER A 45 -4.34 2.28 -13.97
CA SER A 45 -2.89 2.36 -14.11
C SER A 45 -2.16 1.76 -12.90
N CYS A 46 -2.82 1.69 -11.74
CA CYS A 46 -2.29 1.09 -10.51
C CYS A 46 -3.26 0.06 -9.88
N HIS A 47 -4.58 0.26 -9.99
CA HIS A 47 -5.56 -0.65 -9.40
C HIS A 47 -6.02 -1.68 -10.43
N VAL A 48 -5.40 -2.85 -10.39
CA VAL A 48 -5.75 -3.98 -11.25
C VAL A 48 -6.60 -4.98 -10.45
N PRO A 49 -7.83 -5.31 -10.88
CA PRO A 49 -8.62 -6.36 -10.24
C PRO A 49 -7.89 -7.71 -10.23
N ASP A 50 -8.15 -8.51 -9.22
CA ASP A 50 -7.73 -9.91 -9.20
C ASP A 50 -8.48 -10.73 -10.26
N ALA A 51 -8.09 -12.00 -10.45
CA ALA A 51 -8.72 -12.84 -11.48
C ALA A 51 -10.24 -13.03 -11.26
N GLY A 52 -10.71 -12.98 -10.00
CA GLY A 52 -12.14 -13.03 -9.68
C GLY A 52 -12.85 -11.67 -9.74
N GLY A 53 -12.10 -10.58 -9.91
CA GLY A 53 -12.59 -9.21 -9.87
C GLY A 53 -13.31 -8.84 -8.58
N ALA A 54 -13.05 -9.54 -7.48
CA ALA A 54 -13.64 -9.23 -6.18
C ALA A 54 -12.79 -8.19 -5.44
N ILE A 55 -11.47 -8.38 -5.49
CA ILE A 55 -10.49 -7.56 -4.80
C ILE A 55 -9.52 -6.94 -5.82
N MET A 56 -8.74 -5.97 -5.37
CA MET A 56 -7.61 -5.46 -6.17
C MET A 56 -6.36 -6.27 -5.86
N LYS A 57 -5.49 -6.44 -6.85
CA LYS A 57 -4.15 -6.97 -6.63
C LYS A 57 -3.35 -6.04 -5.73
N PRO A 58 -2.38 -6.56 -4.95
CA PRO A 58 -1.40 -5.72 -4.29
C PRO A 58 -0.68 -4.82 -5.29
N VAL A 59 -0.32 -3.61 -4.85
CA VAL A 59 0.54 -2.73 -5.63
C VAL A 59 1.92 -3.34 -5.80
N ASP A 60 2.49 -3.19 -6.99
CA ASP A 60 3.74 -3.80 -7.40
C ASP A 60 4.62 -2.76 -8.10
N PHE A 61 5.86 -2.58 -7.64
CA PHE A 61 6.70 -1.48 -8.09
C PHE A 61 7.12 -1.67 -9.55
N GLU A 62 7.56 -2.86 -9.91
CA GLU A 62 8.08 -3.22 -11.22
C GLU A 62 7.04 -2.99 -12.32
N THR A 63 5.79 -3.40 -12.06
CA THR A 63 4.73 -3.32 -13.08
C THR A 63 3.93 -2.01 -13.06
N MET A 64 3.90 -1.27 -11.94
CA MET A 64 3.03 -0.09 -11.79
C MET A 64 3.79 1.23 -11.63
N CYS A 65 5.04 1.20 -11.17
CA CYS A 65 5.77 2.42 -10.80
C CYS A 65 7.07 2.62 -11.60
N GLN A 66 7.77 1.54 -11.92
CA GLN A 66 9.16 1.60 -12.40
C GLN A 66 9.34 2.35 -13.73
N ASP A 67 8.33 2.32 -14.60
CA ASP A 67 8.34 3.05 -15.88
C ASP A 67 8.56 4.56 -15.68
N CYS A 68 8.00 5.13 -14.62
CA CYS A 68 8.14 6.56 -14.30
C CYS A 68 9.19 6.80 -13.20
N HIS A 69 9.27 5.89 -12.23
CA HIS A 69 10.17 5.97 -11.08
C HIS A 69 11.35 5.02 -11.26
N ARG A 70 12.33 5.45 -12.06
CA ARG A 70 13.55 4.67 -12.26
C ARG A 70 14.42 4.67 -11.00
N LEU A 71 15.07 3.55 -10.75
CA LEU A 71 16.06 3.37 -9.68
C LEU A 71 17.48 3.45 -10.23
N ASP A 72 17.70 4.29 -11.24
CA ASP A 72 19.04 4.57 -11.77
C ASP A 72 19.90 5.16 -10.67
N PHE A 73 21.21 4.93 -10.72
CA PHE A 73 22.09 5.38 -9.65
C PHE A 73 23.35 6.11 -10.09
N ASP A 74 23.63 6.08 -11.38
CA ASP A 74 24.82 6.65 -11.96
C ASP A 74 24.48 7.38 -13.26
N ARG A 75 24.80 8.67 -13.34
CA ARG A 75 24.50 9.50 -14.50
C ARG A 75 25.26 9.06 -15.76
N GLN A 76 26.41 8.41 -15.60
CA GLN A 76 27.20 7.90 -16.73
C GLN A 76 26.63 6.61 -17.28
N PHE A 77 25.76 5.95 -16.51
CA PHE A 77 25.16 4.67 -16.84
C PHE A 77 23.64 4.73 -16.61
N PRO A 78 22.90 5.58 -17.35
CA PRO A 78 21.47 5.83 -17.13
C PRO A 78 20.58 4.59 -17.33
N ASP A 79 21.08 3.58 -18.02
CA ASP A 79 20.39 2.30 -18.22
C ASP A 79 20.59 1.30 -17.07
N ARG A 80 21.39 1.64 -16.05
CA ARG A 80 21.64 0.78 -14.90
C ARG A 80 20.83 1.25 -13.70
N GLN A 81 20.03 0.34 -13.16
CA GLN A 81 19.19 0.54 -11.99
C GLN A 81 19.51 -0.49 -10.92
N VAL A 82 19.33 -0.13 -9.65
CA VAL A 82 19.34 -1.11 -8.56
C VAL A 82 18.02 -1.90 -8.53
N PRO A 83 17.99 -3.12 -7.99
CA PRO A 83 16.72 -3.82 -7.78
C PRO A 83 15.87 -3.08 -6.75
N HIS A 84 14.54 -3.12 -6.93
CA HIS A 84 13.62 -2.83 -5.82
C HIS A 84 13.57 -4.09 -4.95
N GLY A 85 14.35 -4.08 -3.87
CA GLY A 85 14.61 -5.32 -3.14
C GLY A 85 15.13 -5.08 -1.74
N ARG A 86 15.79 -6.12 -1.19
CA ARG A 86 16.32 -6.04 0.17
C ARG A 86 17.52 -5.09 0.20
N VAL A 87 17.64 -4.31 1.28
CA VAL A 87 18.74 -3.35 1.45
C VAL A 87 20.12 -3.96 1.19
N PRO A 88 20.49 -5.15 1.72
CA PRO A 88 21.78 -5.78 1.42
C PRO A 88 22.06 -6.03 -0.07
N GLU A 89 21.02 -6.36 -0.85
CA GLU A 89 21.17 -6.65 -2.28
C GLU A 89 21.50 -5.37 -3.05
N VAL A 90 20.86 -4.25 -2.68
CA VAL A 90 21.16 -2.92 -3.24
C VAL A 90 22.58 -2.49 -2.89
N LEU A 91 22.98 -2.64 -1.62
CA LEU A 91 24.34 -2.31 -1.16
C LEU A 91 25.40 -3.13 -1.90
N TYR A 92 25.20 -4.45 -1.97
CA TYR A 92 26.10 -5.35 -2.67
C TYR A 92 26.25 -4.99 -4.15
N MET A 93 25.15 -4.71 -4.85
CA MET A 93 25.19 -4.32 -6.25
C MET A 93 25.97 -3.02 -6.47
N LEU A 94 25.78 -2.02 -5.62
CA LEU A 94 26.49 -0.75 -5.72
C LEU A 94 27.99 -0.93 -5.48
N ASP A 95 28.36 -1.72 -4.47
CA ASP A 95 29.76 -2.05 -4.18
C ASP A 95 30.40 -2.80 -5.35
N GLU A 96 29.74 -3.85 -5.86
CA GLU A 96 30.21 -4.63 -7.01
C GLU A 96 30.41 -3.73 -8.24
N PHE A 97 29.41 -2.90 -8.55
CA PHE A 97 29.44 -2.01 -9.70
C PHE A 97 30.62 -1.04 -9.62
N TYR A 98 30.75 -0.29 -8.53
CA TYR A 98 31.81 0.71 -8.40
C TYR A 98 33.19 0.09 -8.26
N SER A 99 33.33 -1.06 -7.60
CA SER A 99 34.61 -1.78 -7.55
C SER A 99 35.05 -2.22 -8.95
N LYS A 100 34.13 -2.77 -9.76
CA LYS A 100 34.42 -3.10 -11.16
C LYS A 100 34.85 -1.86 -11.94
N ARG A 101 34.10 -0.75 -11.85
CA ARG A 101 34.43 0.49 -12.56
C ARG A 101 35.78 1.08 -12.15
N ALA A 102 36.12 1.04 -10.87
CA ALA A 102 37.39 1.55 -10.38
C ALA A 102 38.59 0.75 -10.94
N LEU A 103 38.45 -0.58 -11.00
CA LEU A 103 39.48 -1.49 -11.51
C LEU A 103 39.57 -1.52 -13.04
N GLU A 104 38.47 -1.29 -13.76
CA GLU A 104 38.46 -1.14 -15.23
C GLU A 104 39.02 0.23 -15.65
N GLY A 105 38.63 1.28 -14.94
CA GLY A 105 39.07 2.65 -15.19
C GLY A 105 38.30 3.29 -16.33
N GLY A 106 38.69 4.52 -16.70
CA GLY A 106 37.95 5.31 -17.68
C GLY A 106 36.62 5.85 -17.17
N TYR A 107 36.42 5.88 -15.84
CA TYR A 107 35.26 6.47 -15.21
C TYR A 107 35.45 8.00 -15.14
N ASP A 108 34.57 8.75 -15.81
CA ASP A 108 34.75 10.19 -16.01
C ASP A 108 34.20 10.99 -14.82
N ASP A 109 34.96 11.02 -13.73
CA ASP A 109 34.64 11.81 -12.54
C ASP A 109 35.87 12.58 -12.11
N VAL A 110 35.81 13.90 -12.20
CA VAL A 110 36.92 14.81 -11.91
C VAL A 110 37.44 14.68 -10.47
N THR A 111 36.62 14.17 -9.55
CA THR A 111 36.99 13.93 -8.15
C THR A 111 37.67 12.58 -7.93
N ALA A 112 37.63 11.69 -8.93
CA ALA A 112 38.24 10.38 -8.85
C ALA A 112 39.76 10.42 -9.04
N PRO A 113 40.52 9.50 -8.42
CA PRO A 113 41.94 9.31 -8.68
C PRO A 113 42.30 9.18 -10.17
N VAL A 114 43.54 9.54 -10.53
CA VAL A 114 44.04 9.38 -11.91
C VAL A 114 43.91 7.93 -12.37
N THR A 115 44.21 6.96 -11.50
CA THR A 115 44.07 5.54 -11.80
C THR A 115 42.64 5.17 -12.22
N VAL A 116 41.60 5.70 -11.56
CA VAL A 116 40.18 5.44 -11.88
C VAL A 116 39.74 6.16 -13.16
N ARG A 117 40.21 7.39 -13.40
CA ARG A 117 39.87 8.18 -14.60
C ARG A 117 40.53 7.67 -15.86
N THR A 118 41.71 7.06 -15.73
CA THR A 118 42.51 6.63 -16.89
C THR A 118 41.91 5.38 -17.53
N ARG A 119 41.66 5.44 -18.85
CA ARG A 119 41.27 4.25 -19.63
C ARG A 119 42.44 3.28 -19.71
N ARG A 120 42.18 2.01 -19.43
CA ARG A 120 43.21 0.96 -19.42
C ARG A 120 43.16 0.11 -20.68
N ARG A 121 44.30 -0.45 -21.07
CA ARG A 121 44.34 -1.45 -22.15
C ARG A 121 43.83 -2.80 -21.61
N PRO A 122 43.13 -3.60 -22.42
CA PRO A 122 42.77 -4.96 -22.02
C PRO A 122 44.01 -5.74 -21.55
N GLY A 123 43.94 -6.35 -20.36
CA GLY A 123 45.04 -7.12 -19.76
C GLY A 123 46.13 -6.29 -19.06
N GLN A 124 46.02 -4.95 -19.04
CA GLN A 124 46.95 -4.11 -18.27
C GLN A 124 46.75 -4.34 -16.77
N ALA A 125 47.77 -4.88 -16.10
CA ALA A 125 47.75 -5.07 -14.65
C ALA A 125 47.89 -3.74 -13.91
N LEU A 126 47.20 -3.62 -12.78
CA LEU A 126 47.40 -2.54 -11.81
C LEU A 126 48.52 -2.90 -10.85
N SER A 127 49.31 -1.91 -10.44
CA SER A 127 50.12 -2.05 -9.24
C SER A 127 49.21 -2.21 -8.01
N ARG A 128 49.74 -2.79 -6.93
CA ARG A 128 48.98 -2.91 -5.67
C ARG A 128 48.50 -1.55 -5.15
N GLN A 129 49.36 -0.53 -5.24
CA GLN A 129 49.04 0.83 -4.82
C GLN A 129 47.87 1.41 -5.63
N GLU A 130 47.89 1.27 -6.95
CA GLU A 130 46.79 1.75 -7.81
C GLU A 130 45.50 0.97 -7.56
N GLN A 131 45.60 -0.32 -7.26
CA GLN A 131 44.45 -1.17 -6.92
C GLN A 131 43.81 -0.72 -5.59
N ASP A 132 44.64 -0.49 -4.57
CA ASP A 132 44.17 -0.01 -3.26
C ASP A 132 43.53 1.38 -3.36
N GLU A 133 44.14 2.30 -4.12
CA GLU A 133 43.59 3.64 -4.38
C GLU A 133 42.25 3.57 -5.12
N ALA A 134 42.15 2.72 -6.14
CA ALA A 134 40.92 2.51 -6.90
C ALA A 134 39.79 1.94 -6.02
N LEU A 135 40.09 0.92 -5.20
CA LEU A 135 39.10 0.30 -4.31
C LEU A 135 38.70 1.21 -3.14
N ALA A 136 39.62 2.04 -2.63
CA ALA A 136 39.29 3.05 -1.64
C ALA A 136 38.28 4.07 -2.20
N TRP A 137 38.51 4.55 -3.42
CA TRP A 137 37.56 5.40 -4.13
C TRP A 137 36.23 4.69 -4.37
N SER A 138 36.23 3.42 -4.78
CA SER A 138 34.99 2.71 -5.09
C SER A 138 34.07 2.60 -3.87
N ARG A 139 34.63 2.28 -2.70
CA ARG A 139 33.87 2.20 -1.43
C ARG A 139 33.28 3.55 -1.05
N GLN A 140 34.06 4.63 -1.20
CA GLN A 140 33.57 5.98 -0.94
C GLN A 140 32.43 6.35 -1.89
N LYS A 141 32.58 6.05 -3.19
CA LYS A 141 31.56 6.35 -4.20
C LYS A 141 30.28 5.57 -3.96
N ALA A 142 30.38 4.26 -3.71
CA ALA A 142 29.24 3.40 -3.40
C ALA A 142 28.48 3.90 -2.17
N ARG A 143 29.18 4.29 -1.10
CA ARG A 143 28.58 4.90 0.09
C ARG A 143 27.85 6.21 -0.20
N GLN A 144 28.48 7.14 -0.94
CA GLN A 144 27.86 8.42 -1.30
C GLN A 144 26.59 8.23 -2.14
N VAL A 145 26.65 7.32 -3.11
CA VAL A 145 25.52 7.01 -3.98
C VAL A 145 24.39 6.34 -3.19
N THR A 146 24.73 5.40 -2.31
CA THR A 146 23.79 4.79 -1.36
C THR A 146 23.10 5.86 -0.52
N GLU A 147 23.86 6.72 0.18
CA GLU A 147 23.31 7.80 1.00
C GLU A 147 22.35 8.69 0.20
N SER A 148 22.73 9.07 -1.02
CA SER A 148 21.87 9.85 -1.93
C SER A 148 20.56 9.14 -2.28
N MET A 149 20.60 7.83 -2.55
CA MET A 149 19.41 7.03 -2.88
C MET A 149 18.45 6.93 -1.71
N PHE A 150 18.97 6.63 -0.52
CA PHE A 150 18.16 6.39 0.67
C PHE A 150 17.62 7.67 1.30
N LEU A 151 18.32 8.80 1.16
CA LEU A 151 17.92 10.06 1.81
C LEU A 151 17.29 11.09 0.88
N GLY A 152 17.46 10.98 -0.44
CA GLY A 152 17.06 12.05 -1.36
C GLY A 152 16.15 11.61 -2.50
N ARG A 153 16.60 10.64 -3.30
CA ARG A 153 16.10 10.53 -4.69
C ARG A 153 15.40 9.23 -5.09
N ALA A 154 15.56 8.15 -4.33
CA ALA A 154 15.00 6.85 -4.72
C ALA A 154 14.12 6.26 -3.62
N CYS A 155 14.71 5.72 -2.55
CA CYS A 155 13.98 4.92 -1.57
C CYS A 155 12.99 5.78 -0.75
N THR A 156 13.44 6.94 -0.26
CA THR A 156 12.64 7.83 0.61
C THR A 156 11.46 8.50 -0.11
N VAL A 157 11.45 8.48 -1.45
CA VAL A 157 10.37 9.07 -2.26
C VAL A 157 9.06 8.39 -1.92
N CYS A 158 9.06 7.06 -1.86
CA CYS A 158 7.87 6.26 -1.56
C CYS A 158 7.92 5.64 -0.16
N HIS A 159 9.11 5.29 0.34
CA HIS A 159 9.23 4.62 1.64
C HIS A 159 9.50 5.60 2.77
N THR A 160 9.13 5.18 3.98
CA THR A 160 9.69 5.76 5.20
C THR A 160 11.02 5.08 5.49
N VAL A 161 12.10 5.87 5.47
CA VAL A 161 13.46 5.40 5.70
C VAL A 161 13.96 5.96 7.03
N THR A 162 14.52 5.10 7.88
CA THR A 162 15.18 5.47 9.14
C THR A 162 16.61 4.93 9.14
N VAL A 163 17.46 5.51 10.00
CA VAL A 163 18.86 5.10 10.15
C VAL A 163 19.05 4.47 11.52
N ASP A 164 19.67 3.30 11.54
CA ASP A 164 20.10 2.58 12.75
C ASP A 164 21.52 2.05 12.52
N ALA A 165 22.49 2.65 13.19
CA ALA A 165 23.91 2.30 13.01
C ALA A 165 24.26 0.87 13.46
N GLU A 166 23.39 0.24 14.27
CA GLU A 166 23.61 -1.10 14.83
C GLU A 166 22.90 -2.20 14.01
N ALA A 167 22.19 -1.84 12.95
CA ALA A 167 21.47 -2.78 12.11
C ALA A 167 22.43 -3.76 11.39
N GLU A 168 22.11 -5.05 11.48
CA GLU A 168 22.91 -6.18 10.94
C GLU A 168 23.19 -6.06 9.43
N ASN A 169 22.28 -5.42 8.69
CA ASN A 169 22.22 -5.43 7.23
C ASN A 169 22.57 -4.07 6.59
N GLY A 170 23.38 -3.28 7.30
CA GLY A 170 23.68 -1.89 6.97
C GLY A 170 22.70 -0.93 7.65
N PRO A 171 23.06 0.37 7.73
CA PRO A 171 22.41 1.29 8.65
C PRO A 171 21.01 1.75 8.20
N TRP A 172 20.54 1.31 7.04
CA TRP A 172 19.29 1.77 6.44
C TRP A 172 18.14 0.81 6.75
N LEU A 173 17.11 1.34 7.38
CA LEU A 173 15.88 0.61 7.64
C LEU A 173 14.75 1.19 6.79
N ILE A 174 14.08 0.32 6.04
CA ILE A 174 12.91 0.66 5.23
C ILE A 174 11.67 0.15 5.96
N ALA A 175 10.71 1.04 6.21
CA ALA A 175 9.43 0.64 6.76
C ALA A 175 8.70 -0.29 5.78
N PRO A 176 8.16 -1.44 6.24
CA PRO A 176 7.44 -2.35 5.38
C PRO A 176 6.15 -1.73 4.86
N VAL A 177 5.89 -1.87 3.56
CA VAL A 177 4.64 -1.45 2.93
C VAL A 177 3.56 -2.52 3.13
N ARG A 178 2.41 -2.11 3.69
CA ARG A 178 1.26 -2.98 4.02
C ARG A 178 -0.05 -2.26 3.73
N VAL A 179 -0.41 -2.18 2.46
CA VAL A 179 -1.73 -1.68 2.03
C VAL A 179 -2.79 -2.74 2.34
N ALA A 180 -3.93 -2.33 2.90
CA ALA A 180 -5.03 -3.26 3.18
C ALA A 180 -5.67 -3.75 1.87
N GLY A 181 -5.62 -5.06 1.62
CA GLY A 181 -6.22 -5.66 0.42
C GLY A 181 -7.73 -5.88 0.52
N VAL A 182 -8.27 -6.00 1.74
CA VAL A 182 -9.70 -6.19 1.99
C VAL A 182 -10.12 -5.32 3.18
N TRP A 183 -11.04 -4.39 2.93
CA TRP A 183 -11.52 -3.45 3.96
C TRP A 183 -12.77 -3.94 4.67
N PHE A 184 -13.66 -4.64 3.95
CA PHE A 184 -14.89 -5.22 4.50
C PHE A 184 -14.77 -6.74 4.65
N GLU A 185 -13.89 -7.20 5.54
CA GLU A 185 -13.60 -8.65 5.70
C GLU A 185 -14.81 -9.55 6.02
N LYS A 186 -15.90 -8.97 6.55
CA LYS A 186 -17.13 -9.70 6.90
C LYS A 186 -18.30 -9.38 5.96
N ALA A 187 -18.06 -8.64 4.88
CA ALA A 187 -19.04 -8.39 3.84
C ALA A 187 -18.60 -9.03 2.51
N SER A 188 -19.56 -9.27 1.62
CA SER A 188 -19.35 -9.70 0.25
C SER A 188 -19.60 -8.51 -0.67
N PHE A 189 -18.59 -8.20 -1.49
CA PHE A 189 -18.66 -7.22 -2.56
C PHE A 189 -17.74 -7.69 -3.69
N THR A 190 -18.08 -7.37 -4.93
CA THR A 190 -17.24 -7.68 -6.09
C THR A 190 -17.32 -6.58 -7.14
N HIS A 191 -16.15 -6.07 -7.55
CA HIS A 191 -16.03 -5.10 -8.64
C HIS A 191 -16.47 -5.69 -9.98
N ALA A 192 -16.33 -7.01 -10.19
CA ALA A 192 -16.74 -7.70 -11.42
C ALA A 192 -18.24 -7.51 -11.74
N LYS A 193 -19.08 -7.32 -10.73
CA LYS A 193 -20.53 -7.03 -10.92
C LYS A 193 -20.85 -5.55 -11.10
N HIS A 194 -19.86 -4.68 -10.93
CA HIS A 194 -20.00 -3.21 -10.96
C HIS A 194 -19.14 -2.57 -12.07
N VAL A 195 -18.69 -3.34 -13.07
CA VAL A 195 -17.82 -2.87 -14.15
C VAL A 195 -18.45 -1.81 -15.08
N THR A 196 -19.76 -1.60 -14.98
CA THR A 196 -20.47 -0.53 -15.70
C THR A 196 -20.50 0.79 -14.92
N MET A 197 -19.96 0.82 -13.71
CA MET A 197 -19.83 2.02 -12.89
C MET A 197 -18.44 2.61 -13.08
N GLU A 198 -18.33 3.93 -12.95
CA GLU A 198 -17.03 4.60 -12.92
C GLU A 198 -16.41 4.45 -11.53
N CYS A 199 -15.08 4.38 -11.44
CA CYS A 199 -14.39 4.24 -10.15
C CYS A 199 -14.77 5.38 -9.19
N ALA A 200 -14.95 6.59 -9.73
CA ALA A 200 -15.29 7.80 -9.00
C ALA A 200 -16.74 7.82 -8.45
N ASP A 201 -17.62 6.93 -8.92
CA ASP A 201 -18.98 6.82 -8.39
C ASP A 201 -18.97 6.28 -6.93
N CYS A 202 -17.90 5.59 -6.55
CA CYS A 202 -17.70 5.01 -5.22
C CYS A 202 -16.46 5.56 -4.50
N HIS A 203 -15.35 5.77 -5.21
CA HIS A 203 -14.04 6.11 -4.64
C HIS A 203 -13.61 7.53 -5.01
N ALA A 204 -13.58 8.43 -4.02
CA ALA A 204 -13.17 9.83 -4.21
C ALA A 204 -11.64 10.00 -4.23
N ALA A 205 -10.95 9.35 -5.19
CA ALA A 205 -9.50 9.36 -5.28
C ALA A 205 -8.92 10.64 -5.90
N GLY A 206 -9.59 11.16 -6.93
CA GLY A 206 -9.20 12.36 -7.64
C GLY A 206 -10.34 13.39 -7.72
N PRO A 207 -10.08 14.53 -8.36
CA PRO A 207 -11.11 15.52 -8.63
C PRO A 207 -12.16 14.95 -9.60
N THR A 208 -13.43 15.27 -9.34
CA THR A 208 -14.56 14.90 -10.21
C THR A 208 -15.26 16.18 -10.68
N PRO A 209 -16.12 16.13 -11.72
CA PRO A 209 -16.94 17.29 -12.09
C PRO A 209 -17.77 17.83 -10.92
N GLN A 210 -18.19 16.96 -10.00
CA GLN A 210 -18.96 17.30 -8.81
C GLN A 210 -18.09 17.77 -7.63
N ASN A 211 -16.82 17.39 -7.60
CA ASN A 211 -15.85 17.78 -6.59
C ASN A 211 -14.47 18.09 -7.21
N PRO A 212 -14.33 19.24 -7.91
CA PRO A 212 -13.15 19.54 -8.73
C PRO A 212 -11.89 19.86 -7.92
N THR A 213 -12.03 20.11 -6.63
CA THR A 213 -10.91 20.34 -5.69
C THR A 213 -10.76 19.20 -4.68
N GLY A 214 -11.59 18.16 -4.78
CA GLY A 214 -11.56 17.02 -3.89
C GLY A 214 -10.64 15.91 -4.37
N GLY A 215 -10.46 14.90 -3.53
CA GLY A 215 -9.61 13.75 -3.81
C GLY A 215 -8.70 13.41 -2.63
N SER A 216 -7.98 12.29 -2.75
CA SER A 216 -6.99 11.85 -1.78
C SER A 216 -5.69 12.64 -1.93
N THR A 217 -5.33 13.35 -0.87
CA THR A 217 -4.09 14.14 -0.78
C THR A 217 -3.00 13.43 0.00
N SER A 218 -3.34 12.29 0.62
CA SER A 218 -2.45 11.44 1.39
C SER A 218 -2.68 9.97 1.06
N SER A 219 -1.63 9.16 1.07
CA SER A 219 -1.72 7.69 1.03
C SER A 219 -2.35 7.09 2.29
N ALA A 220 -2.58 7.90 3.33
CA ALA A 220 -3.29 7.48 4.53
C ALA A 220 -4.81 7.67 4.42
N ASP A 221 -5.31 8.34 3.36
CA ASP A 221 -6.74 8.56 3.17
C ASP A 221 -7.44 7.24 2.82
N VAL A 222 -8.42 6.83 3.61
CA VAL A 222 -9.21 5.62 3.34
C VAL A 222 -10.38 5.99 2.43
N LEU A 223 -10.26 5.62 1.15
CA LEU A 223 -11.24 5.95 0.11
C LEU A 223 -12.37 4.92 -0.04
N ILE A 224 -12.66 4.16 1.02
CA ILE A 224 -13.69 3.13 0.98
C ILE A 224 -15.03 3.76 1.36
N PRO A 225 -16.05 3.70 0.48
CA PRO A 225 -17.33 4.32 0.75
C PRO A 225 -18.07 3.63 1.91
N ASP A 226 -18.89 4.39 2.60
CA ASP A 226 -19.83 3.84 3.57
C ASP A 226 -21.06 3.20 2.90
N ILE A 227 -21.94 2.61 3.71
CA ILE A 227 -23.15 1.94 3.23
C ILE A 227 -24.14 2.87 2.51
N SER A 228 -24.06 4.19 2.71
CA SER A 228 -24.96 5.14 2.04
C SER A 228 -24.71 5.17 0.53
N ASN A 229 -23.46 5.03 0.10
CA ASN A 229 -23.11 4.93 -1.33
C ASN A 229 -23.76 3.68 -1.95
N CYS A 230 -23.66 2.52 -1.31
CA CYS A 230 -24.29 1.28 -1.77
C CYS A 230 -25.82 1.43 -1.89
N ARG A 231 -26.44 2.08 -0.89
CA ARG A 231 -27.90 2.28 -0.82
C ARG A 231 -28.45 3.25 -1.87
N SER A 232 -27.58 4.01 -2.55
CA SER A 232 -27.98 4.82 -3.71
C SER A 232 -28.42 3.96 -4.90
N CYS A 233 -28.07 2.68 -4.92
CA CYS A 233 -28.50 1.71 -5.94
C CYS A 233 -29.21 0.49 -5.34
N HIS A 234 -28.90 0.11 -4.09
CA HIS A 234 -29.43 -1.05 -3.39
C HIS A 234 -30.45 -0.66 -2.29
N ALA A 235 -31.74 -0.59 -2.62
CA ALA A 235 -32.77 0.06 -1.79
C ALA A 235 -33.56 -0.87 -0.86
N GLY A 236 -32.99 -2.00 -0.45
CA GLY A 236 -33.62 -2.90 0.52
C GLY A 236 -34.47 -4.01 -0.11
N GLU A 237 -35.19 -4.76 0.71
CA GLU A 237 -35.85 -6.02 0.30
C GLU A 237 -36.95 -5.83 -0.75
N HIS A 238 -37.66 -4.70 -0.69
CA HIS A 238 -38.77 -4.42 -1.59
C HIS A 238 -38.33 -3.59 -2.79
N PRO A 239 -38.88 -3.82 -3.99
CA PRO A 239 -38.63 -2.99 -5.15
C PRO A 239 -38.96 -1.52 -4.87
N GLN A 240 -38.02 -0.63 -5.15
CA GLN A 240 -38.22 0.82 -5.05
C GLN A 240 -37.75 1.46 -6.36
N GLY A 241 -38.69 1.83 -7.24
CA GLY A 241 -38.37 2.43 -8.53
C GLY A 241 -37.38 1.58 -9.34
N ASN A 242 -36.27 2.18 -9.76
CA ASN A 242 -35.21 1.54 -10.54
C ASN A 242 -34.05 0.99 -9.69
N PHE A 243 -34.20 0.92 -8.36
CA PHE A 243 -33.17 0.41 -7.48
C PHE A 243 -33.18 -1.12 -7.42
N LEU A 244 -32.00 -1.71 -7.22
CA LEU A 244 -31.83 -3.13 -7.00
C LEU A 244 -32.37 -3.52 -5.62
N SER A 245 -33.21 -4.55 -5.58
CA SER A 245 -33.64 -5.14 -4.31
C SER A 245 -32.50 -5.95 -3.68
N SER A 246 -32.27 -5.74 -2.38
CA SER A 246 -31.20 -6.37 -1.61
C SER A 246 -31.60 -6.52 -0.14
N THR A 247 -31.46 -7.70 0.42
CA THR A 247 -31.64 -7.95 1.86
C THR A 247 -30.30 -7.85 2.61
N CYS A 248 -30.32 -7.90 3.94
CA CYS A 248 -29.10 -7.87 4.76
C CYS A 248 -28.08 -8.95 4.36
N ILE A 249 -28.58 -10.13 3.95
CA ILE A 249 -27.75 -11.28 3.57
C ILE A 249 -27.08 -11.12 2.21
N ALA A 250 -27.49 -10.14 1.40
CA ALA A 250 -26.88 -9.88 0.10
C ALA A 250 -25.43 -9.39 0.25
N CYS A 251 -25.13 -8.68 1.34
CA CYS A 251 -23.80 -8.16 1.64
C CYS A 251 -23.18 -8.84 2.87
N HIS A 252 -23.96 -9.21 3.89
CA HIS A 252 -23.41 -9.78 5.12
C HIS A 252 -23.62 -11.29 5.19
N GLY A 253 -22.55 -12.04 5.50
CA GLY A 253 -22.66 -13.46 5.81
C GLY A 253 -23.17 -13.66 7.24
N PHE A 254 -24.22 -14.47 7.41
CA PHE A 254 -24.76 -14.85 8.72
C PHE A 254 -24.46 -16.34 9.02
N HIS A 255 -24.50 -16.72 10.29
CA HIS A 255 -24.15 -18.07 10.77
C HIS A 255 -22.74 -18.54 10.35
N GLN A 256 -21.73 -17.70 10.52
CA GLN A 256 -20.34 -18.10 10.27
C GLN A 256 -19.92 -19.19 11.27
N PHE A 257 -19.36 -20.28 10.75
CA PHE A 257 -19.04 -21.52 11.51
C PHE A 257 -18.10 -21.30 12.71
N ASP A 258 -17.34 -20.22 12.72
CA ASP A 258 -16.40 -19.80 13.77
C ASP A 258 -17.08 -19.03 14.93
N GLN A 259 -18.37 -18.73 14.82
CA GLN A 259 -19.18 -18.03 15.82
C GLN A 259 -20.49 -18.82 16.05
N PRO A 260 -20.44 -20.00 16.70
CA PRO A 260 -21.65 -20.73 17.02
C PRO A 260 -22.55 -19.84 17.88
N LEU A 261 -23.84 -19.81 17.54
CA LEU A 261 -24.86 -19.10 18.31
C LEU A 261 -24.63 -19.39 19.79
N ARG A 262 -24.46 -18.32 20.58
CA ARG A 262 -24.32 -18.39 22.03
C ARG A 262 -25.41 -19.34 22.53
N LYS A 263 -25.03 -20.49 23.12
CA LYS A 263 -26.00 -21.44 23.68
C LYS A 263 -26.96 -20.62 24.52
N VAL A 264 -28.24 -20.61 24.12
CA VAL A 264 -29.29 -20.00 24.91
C VAL A 264 -29.25 -20.77 26.22
N SER A 265 -28.73 -20.16 27.28
CA SER A 265 -28.94 -20.70 28.62
C SER A 265 -30.45 -20.61 28.81
N HIS A 266 -31.12 -21.77 28.75
CA HIS A 266 -32.45 -21.88 29.31
C HIS A 266 -32.30 -21.50 30.78
N HIS A 267 -32.59 -20.24 31.11
CA HIS A 267 -33.02 -19.92 32.44
C HIS A 267 -34.35 -20.63 32.58
N GLU A 268 -34.32 -21.81 33.20
CA GLU A 268 -35.48 -22.38 33.86
C GLU A 268 -35.97 -21.31 34.82
N SER A 269 -37.00 -20.60 34.38
CA SER A 269 -37.82 -19.74 35.21
C SER A 269 -38.43 -20.65 36.28
N ALA A 270 -37.86 -20.61 37.48
CA ALA A 270 -38.51 -21.14 38.67
C ALA A 270 -39.90 -20.50 38.75
N ALA A 271 -40.93 -21.34 38.85
CA ALA A 271 -42.30 -20.90 39.03
C ALA A 271 -42.40 -20.01 40.29
N PRO A 272 -43.18 -18.93 40.28
CA PRO A 272 -43.37 -18.13 41.49
C PRO A 272 -44.12 -18.95 42.54
N ASP A 273 -43.57 -18.94 43.76
CA ASP A 273 -44.22 -19.49 44.95
C ASP A 273 -45.64 -18.92 45.07
N ARG A 274 -46.62 -19.82 45.19
CA ARG A 274 -48.00 -19.44 45.48
C ARG A 274 -48.05 -18.93 46.92
N GLU A 275 -48.26 -17.63 47.07
CA GLU A 275 -48.65 -17.02 48.34
C GLU A 275 -49.97 -17.64 48.83
N ASP A 276 -49.94 -18.19 50.03
CA ASP A 276 -51.09 -18.64 50.78
C ASP A 276 -52.05 -17.46 51.02
N ARG A 277 -53.22 -17.49 50.36
CA ARG A 277 -54.36 -16.64 50.71
C ARG A 277 -55.21 -17.34 51.76
N GLU A 278 -55.28 -16.74 52.95
CA GLU A 278 -56.29 -17.04 53.96
C GLU A 278 -57.72 -16.87 53.40
N PRO A 279 -58.69 -17.72 53.80
CA PRO A 279 -60.04 -17.69 53.27
C PRO A 279 -60.90 -16.62 53.96
N ALA A 280 -61.51 -15.75 53.16
CA ALA A 280 -62.61 -14.88 53.59
C ALA A 280 -63.95 -15.65 53.54
N ALA A 281 -64.72 -15.51 54.61
CA ALA A 281 -65.98 -16.19 54.89
C ALA A 281 -67.11 -15.92 53.87
N THR A 282 -67.93 -16.95 53.62
CA THR A 282 -69.28 -16.81 53.07
C THR A 282 -70.28 -17.42 54.06
N GLY A 283 -71.17 -16.58 54.58
CA GLY A 283 -72.43 -17.00 55.19
C GLY A 283 -73.58 -16.85 54.18
N GLN A 284 -74.39 -17.90 54.10
CA GLN A 284 -75.78 -18.06 53.62
C GLN A 284 -76.08 -19.54 53.93
N GLY A 285 -77.17 -19.99 54.51
CA GLY A 285 -78.45 -19.43 54.88
C GLY A 285 -79.34 -20.66 55.14
N ASP A 286 -80.01 -20.67 56.29
CA ASP A 286 -81.33 -21.27 56.55
C ASP A 286 -81.87 -20.55 57.81
#